data_AF-K1VQU9-F1
#
_entry.id   AF-K1VQU9-F1
#
_cell.length_a   1.000
_cell.length_b   1.000
_cell.length_c   1.000
_cell.angle_alpha   90.00
_cell.angle_beta   90.00
_cell.angle_gamma   90.00
#
_symmetry.space_group_name_H-M   'P 1'
#
loop_
_entity.id
_entity.type
_entity.pdbx_description
1 polymer ?
#
loop_
_entity_poly.entity_id
_entity_poly.type
_entity_poly.pdbx_seq_one_letter_code
_entity_poly.pdbx_strand_id
1 'polypeptide(L)'
;MGYAKRAHLMNAMVPGLSGGKMSSSDAKSKIDFLDTPAEIKSKLKAALCTPGEVEGNGVLAFLKTVLIPVQELREEQARARGEERYKGEGSFAKADSPVGTLFSIPRPEKYGGDMHFSSYQALEDAYAKEELHPGDLKAGVTEALTSLLGPIRKVFDASPEWQEAEKLGYPNASVAAGAAPTKKEPKAKKPQKSNKPPTEEELIKLRAEKNQLYLKRHDLDTIPCI
;
A
#
# COMPACT_ATOMS: atom_id res chain seq x y z
N MET A 1 7.35 -6.97 -44.84
CA MET A 1 7.64 -5.63 -44.30
C MET A 1 9.11 -5.21 -44.45
N GLY A 2 10.10 -6.12 -44.39
CA GLY A 2 11.49 -5.77 -44.75
C GLY A 2 12.23 -4.85 -43.76
N TYR A 3 11.64 -4.56 -42.60
CA TYR A 3 12.27 -3.69 -41.61
C TYR A 3 13.36 -4.39 -40.79
N ALA A 4 14.36 -3.62 -40.33
CA ALA A 4 15.46 -4.10 -39.49
C ALA A 4 14.99 -4.70 -38.15
N LYS A 5 15.75 -5.58 -37.50
CA LYS A 5 15.42 -6.02 -36.14
C LYS A 5 15.70 -4.91 -35.14
N ARG A 6 14.88 -4.81 -34.08
CA ARG A 6 14.98 -3.76 -33.06
C ARG A 6 15.51 -4.39 -31.78
N ALA A 7 16.37 -3.68 -31.08
CA ALA A 7 16.78 -4.08 -29.74
C ALA A 7 15.60 -3.84 -28.77
N HIS A 8 15.32 -4.83 -27.93
CA HIS A 8 14.28 -4.74 -26.90
C HIS A 8 14.94 -4.82 -25.53
N LEU A 9 14.86 -3.73 -24.77
CA LEU A 9 15.31 -3.65 -23.39
C LEU A 9 14.08 -3.82 -22.50
N MET A 10 14.02 -4.92 -21.74
CA MET A 10 12.88 -5.25 -20.89
C MET A 10 13.27 -5.10 -19.43
N ASN A 11 12.51 -4.28 -18.69
CA ASN A 11 12.59 -4.17 -17.25
C ASN A 11 12.00 -5.44 -16.59
N ALA A 12 12.54 -5.82 -15.43
CA ALA A 12 11.93 -6.80 -14.55
C ALA A 12 10.56 -6.28 -14.01
N MET A 13 9.67 -7.21 -13.69
CA MET A 13 8.39 -6.87 -13.11
C MET A 13 8.56 -6.55 -11.63
N VAL A 14 8.15 -5.36 -11.22
CA VAL A 14 8.14 -4.97 -9.80
C VAL A 14 6.92 -5.60 -9.12
N PRO A 15 7.10 -6.35 -8.01
CA PRO A 15 5.99 -6.88 -7.25
C PRO A 15 5.22 -5.74 -6.57
N GLY A 16 3.91 -5.93 -6.43
CA GLY A 16 3.05 -4.99 -5.71
C GLY A 16 3.23 -5.07 -4.20
N LEU A 17 2.70 -4.08 -3.50
CA LEU A 17 2.84 -3.96 -2.05
C LEU A 17 2.28 -5.17 -1.28
N SER A 18 1.34 -5.91 -1.85
CA SER A 18 0.74 -7.11 -1.26
C SER A 18 1.41 -8.43 -1.70
N GLY A 19 2.58 -8.40 -2.36
CA GLY A 19 3.33 -9.59 -2.77
C GLY A 19 2.88 -10.22 -4.10
N GLY A 20 1.91 -9.61 -4.79
CA GLY A 20 1.42 -10.05 -6.10
C GLY A 20 1.83 -9.12 -7.24
N LYS A 21 1.09 -9.15 -8.37
CA LYS A 21 1.28 -8.17 -9.45
C LYS A 21 0.75 -6.81 -9.00
N MET A 22 1.46 -5.72 -9.31
CA MET A 22 0.86 -4.38 -9.24
C MET A 22 -0.30 -4.32 -10.24
N SER A 23 -1.50 -3.99 -9.77
CA SER A 23 -2.68 -3.84 -10.62
C SER A 23 -3.22 -2.42 -10.53
N SER A 24 -3.48 -1.79 -11.68
CA SER A 24 -4.14 -0.47 -11.69
C SER A 24 -5.57 -0.55 -11.17
N SER A 25 -6.19 -1.73 -11.23
CA SER A 25 -7.57 -1.98 -10.78
C SER A 25 -7.70 -2.05 -9.25
N ASP A 26 -6.63 -2.41 -8.53
CA ASP A 26 -6.67 -2.52 -7.07
C ASP A 26 -5.94 -1.33 -6.43
N ALA A 27 -6.71 -0.32 -6.03
CA ALA A 27 -6.19 0.91 -5.43
C ALA A 27 -5.30 0.70 -4.18
N LYS A 28 -5.44 -0.45 -3.49
CA LYS A 28 -4.62 -0.81 -2.32
C LYS A 28 -3.27 -1.44 -2.69
N SER A 29 -3.14 -1.98 -3.90
CA SER A 29 -1.94 -2.69 -4.35
C SER A 29 -0.88 -1.77 -4.96
N LYS A 30 -1.28 -0.56 -5.37
CA LYS A 30 -0.44 0.47 -5.99
C LYS A 30 -0.37 1.75 -5.16
N ILE A 31 0.77 2.43 -5.24
CA ILE A 31 0.93 3.81 -4.78
C ILE A 31 0.73 4.70 -6.00
N ASP A 32 -0.18 5.67 -5.88
CA ASP A 32 -0.43 6.67 -6.91
C ASP A 32 0.50 7.89 -6.70
N PHE A 33 0.75 8.65 -7.77
CA PHE A 33 1.59 9.85 -7.70
C PHE A 33 0.96 10.96 -6.86
N LEU A 34 -0.37 10.98 -6.81
CA LEU A 34 -1.17 11.97 -6.10
C LEU A 34 -1.65 11.49 -4.72
N ASP A 35 -1.23 10.30 -4.28
CA ASP A 35 -1.57 9.80 -2.94
C ASP A 35 -1.08 10.79 -1.86
N THR A 36 -1.94 11.04 -0.89
CA THR A 36 -1.58 11.83 0.28
C THR A 36 -0.59 11.06 1.17
N PRO A 37 0.22 11.75 2.00
CA PRO A 37 1.14 11.07 2.92
C PRO A 37 0.44 10.06 3.85
N ALA A 38 -0.81 10.35 4.21
CA ALA A 38 -1.63 9.46 5.04
C ALA A 38 -2.03 8.17 4.31
N GLU A 39 -2.37 8.26 3.02
CA GLU A 39 -2.72 7.10 2.19
C GLU A 39 -1.50 6.23 1.93
N ILE A 40 -0.35 6.83 1.61
CA ILE A 40 0.93 6.11 1.45
C ILE A 40 1.24 5.31 2.71
N LYS A 41 1.14 5.95 3.89
CA LYS A 41 1.36 5.30 5.18
C LYS A 41 0.39 4.14 5.41
N SER A 42 -0.88 4.31 5.06
CA SER A 42 -1.90 3.27 5.19
C SER A 42 -1.63 2.07 4.28
N LYS A 43 -1.28 2.32 3.00
CA LYS A 43 -0.96 1.30 2.00
C LYS A 43 0.30 0.52 2.38
N LEU A 44 1.36 1.20 2.82
CA LEU A 44 2.58 0.54 3.28
C LEU A 44 2.39 -0.22 4.59
N LYS A 45 1.53 0.26 5.49
CA LYS A 45 1.18 -0.50 6.70
C LYS A 45 0.53 -1.83 6.34
N ALA A 46 -0.36 -1.83 5.34
CA ALA A 46 -1.05 -3.02 4.83
C ALA A 46 -0.18 -3.93 3.94
N ALA A 47 1.00 -3.46 3.52
CA ALA A 47 1.91 -4.23 2.66
C ALA A 47 2.42 -5.51 3.34
N LEU A 48 2.64 -6.56 2.55
CA LEU A 48 3.24 -7.81 3.04
C LEU A 48 4.73 -7.58 3.31
N CYS A 49 5.15 -7.83 4.55
CA CYS A 49 6.52 -7.58 5.01
C CYS A 49 6.78 -8.48 6.23
N THR A 50 7.07 -9.74 5.95
CA THR A 50 7.36 -10.79 6.92
C THR A 50 8.82 -10.66 7.40
N PRO A 51 9.09 -10.67 8.74
CA PRO A 51 10.47 -10.57 9.25
C PRO A 51 11.38 -11.63 8.65
N GLY A 52 12.60 -11.25 8.25
CA GLY A 52 13.61 -12.16 7.69
C GLY A 52 13.36 -12.60 6.24
N GLU A 53 12.16 -12.42 5.70
CA GLU A 53 11.80 -12.88 4.36
C GLU A 53 12.03 -11.80 3.31
N VAL A 54 13.04 -12.03 2.47
CA VAL A 54 13.43 -11.11 1.39
C VAL A 54 12.64 -11.39 0.11
N GLU A 55 12.39 -12.66 -0.20
CA GLU A 55 11.66 -13.06 -1.40
C GLU A 55 10.17 -12.75 -1.29
N GLY A 56 9.56 -12.23 -2.35
CA GLY A 56 8.14 -11.85 -2.34
C GLY A 56 7.81 -10.57 -1.56
N ASN A 57 8.81 -9.91 -0.96
CA ASN A 57 8.62 -8.67 -0.22
C ASN A 57 8.52 -7.46 -1.16
N GLY A 58 7.30 -6.96 -1.36
CA GLY A 58 7.02 -5.81 -2.24
C GLY A 58 7.72 -4.52 -1.79
N VAL A 59 7.96 -4.35 -0.49
CA VAL A 59 8.62 -3.15 0.07
C VAL A 59 10.11 -3.16 -0.27
N LEU A 60 10.79 -4.29 -0.08
CA LEU A 60 12.21 -4.44 -0.42
C LEU A 60 12.44 -4.37 -1.93
N ALA A 61 11.55 -4.95 -2.74
CA ALA A 61 11.66 -4.88 -4.19
C ALA A 61 11.49 -3.44 -4.72
N PHE A 62 10.60 -2.66 -4.10
CA PHE A 62 10.42 -1.25 -4.44
C PHE A 62 11.65 -0.42 -4.06
N LEU A 63 12.24 -0.68 -2.90
CA LEU A 63 13.51 -0.08 -2.49
C LEU A 63 14.62 -0.35 -3.52
N LYS A 64 14.78 -1.63 -3.92
CA LYS A 64 15.79 -2.07 -4.90
C LYS A 64 15.63 -1.40 -6.26
N THR A 65 14.40 -1.28 -6.74
CA THR A 65 14.13 -0.90 -8.13
C THR A 65 13.94 0.60 -8.31
N VAL A 66 13.44 1.30 -7.28
CA VAL A 66 13.05 2.71 -7.40
C VAL A 66 13.89 3.59 -6.49
N LEU A 67 13.86 3.38 -5.17
CA LEU A 67 14.44 4.34 -4.23
C LEU A 67 15.97 4.37 -4.28
N ILE A 68 16.62 3.20 -4.29
CA ILE A 68 18.08 3.12 -4.36
C ILE A 68 18.62 3.68 -5.68
N PRO A 69 18.14 3.27 -6.87
CA PRO A 69 18.61 3.83 -8.14
C PRO A 69 18.38 5.33 -8.27
N VAL A 70 17.27 5.86 -7.72
CA VAL A 70 17.02 7.31 -7.70
C VAL A 70 18.04 8.04 -6.84
N GLN A 71 18.42 7.51 -5.68
CA GLN A 71 19.48 8.11 -4.88
C GLN A 71 20.83 8.01 -5.57
N GLU A 72 21.19 6.85 -6.12
CA GLU A 72 22.44 6.66 -6.85
C GLU A 72 22.58 7.67 -8.00
N LEU A 73 21.51 7.86 -8.78
CA LEU A 73 21.47 8.87 -9.84
C LEU A 73 21.70 10.29 -9.31
N ARG A 74 21.13 10.64 -8.16
CA ARG A 74 21.32 11.95 -7.52
C ARG A 74 22.75 12.14 -7.02
N GLU A 75 23.34 11.12 -6.42
CA GLU A 75 24.73 11.14 -5.95
C GLU A 75 25.71 11.20 -7.14
N GLU A 76 25.43 10.50 -8.24
CA GLU A 76 26.20 10.59 -9.48
C GLU A 76 26.14 12.00 -10.08
N GLN A 77 24.95 12.60 -10.12
CA GLN A 77 24.79 13.99 -10.56
C GLN A 77 25.52 14.99 -9.66
N ALA A 78 25.53 14.77 -8.34
CA ALA A 78 26.30 15.57 -7.39
C ALA A 78 27.81 15.43 -7.64
N ARG A 79 28.29 14.19 -7.80
CA ARG A 79 29.69 13.90 -8.12
C ARG A 79 30.12 14.54 -9.45
N ALA A 80 29.26 14.52 -10.46
CA ALA A 80 29.51 15.18 -11.74
C ALA A 80 29.64 16.71 -11.61
N ARG A 81 29.01 17.32 -10.60
CA ARG A 81 29.16 18.74 -10.24
C ARG A 81 30.34 19.02 -9.30
N GLY A 82 31.10 18.00 -8.89
CA GLY A 82 32.19 18.13 -7.92
C GLY A 82 31.74 18.21 -6.46
N GLU A 83 30.47 17.88 -6.16
CA GLU A 83 29.95 17.78 -4.80
C GLU A 83 30.24 16.38 -4.23
N GLU A 84 30.64 16.29 -2.96
CA GLU A 84 30.86 15.00 -2.28
C GLU A 84 29.56 14.23 -2.02
N ARG A 85 28.43 14.94 -1.95
CA ARG A 85 27.10 14.38 -1.66
C ARG A 85 26.00 15.25 -2.22
N TYR A 86 24.91 14.63 -2.65
CA TYR A 86 23.67 15.35 -2.96
C TYR A 86 23.06 15.99 -1.70
N LYS A 87 23.02 17.33 -1.67
CA LYS A 87 22.44 18.14 -0.57
C LYS A 87 21.06 18.74 -0.87
N GLY A 88 20.48 18.40 -2.02
CA GLY A 88 19.19 18.96 -2.44
C GLY A 88 17.99 18.39 -1.66
N GLU A 89 16.85 19.10 -1.73
CA GLU A 89 15.56 18.59 -1.26
C GLU A 89 15.28 17.23 -1.94
N GLY A 90 14.87 16.24 -1.14
CA GLY A 90 14.56 14.91 -1.63
C GLY A 90 15.57 13.81 -1.33
N SER A 91 16.77 14.11 -0.81
CA SER A 91 17.76 13.07 -0.45
C SER A 91 17.18 12.05 0.54
N PHE A 92 17.38 10.75 0.28
CA PHE A 92 16.91 9.69 1.18
C PHE A 92 17.88 9.35 2.31
N ALA A 93 19.06 9.97 2.29
CA ALA A 93 20.02 9.86 3.36
C ALA A 93 19.93 11.11 4.26
N LYS A 94 19.76 10.88 5.56
CA LYS A 94 19.70 11.95 6.57
C LYS A 94 21.01 12.73 6.64
N ALA A 95 20.96 13.99 7.07
CA ALA A 95 22.11 14.90 7.09
C ALA A 95 23.22 14.49 8.06
N ASP A 96 22.89 13.73 9.11
CA ASP A 96 23.78 13.16 10.12
C ASP A 96 24.50 11.87 9.66
N SER A 97 24.03 11.26 8.56
CA SER A 97 24.56 9.99 8.08
C SER A 97 25.94 10.13 7.43
N PRO A 98 26.80 9.09 7.53
CA PRO A 98 28.14 9.11 6.95
C PRO A 98 28.12 9.28 5.44
N VAL A 99 29.21 9.83 4.90
CA VAL A 99 29.40 10.02 3.45
C VAL A 99 29.36 8.67 2.74
N GLY A 100 28.59 8.59 1.65
CA GLY A 100 28.33 7.34 0.92
C GLY A 100 27.10 6.56 1.39
N THR A 101 26.31 7.09 2.34
CA THR A 101 25.00 6.50 2.67
C THR A 101 23.98 6.81 1.58
N LEU A 102 23.34 5.75 1.06
CA LEU A 102 22.27 5.83 0.07
C LEU A 102 20.88 5.89 0.71
N PHE A 103 20.67 5.20 1.82
CA PHE A 103 19.36 5.14 2.46
C PHE A 103 19.46 5.17 3.98
N SER A 104 18.68 6.04 4.62
CA SER A 104 18.57 6.13 6.08
C SER A 104 17.21 5.65 6.54
N ILE A 105 17.18 4.82 7.57
CA ILE A 105 15.94 4.35 8.21
C ILE A 105 15.80 5.03 9.57
N PRO A 106 14.72 5.80 9.80
CA PRO A 106 14.44 6.39 11.09
C PRO A 106 14.05 5.30 12.08
N ARG A 107 14.79 5.16 13.17
CA ARG A 107 14.50 4.18 14.21
C ARG A 107 14.64 4.83 15.60
N PRO A 108 13.69 4.61 16.52
CA PRO A 108 13.75 5.21 17.85
C PRO A 108 15.04 4.83 18.58
N GLU A 109 15.61 5.75 19.35
CA GLU A 109 16.86 5.55 20.12
C GLU A 109 16.82 4.30 21.00
N LYS A 110 15.64 3.97 21.54
CA LYS A 110 15.39 2.76 22.34
C LYS A 110 15.77 1.45 21.62
N TYR A 111 15.78 1.44 20.29
CA TYR A 111 16.05 0.26 19.46
C TYR A 111 17.37 0.36 18.69
N GLY A 112 18.28 1.27 19.09
CA GLY A 112 19.61 1.40 18.48
C GLY A 112 19.80 2.64 17.61
N GLY A 113 18.80 3.53 17.53
CA GLY A 113 18.89 4.77 16.77
C GLY A 113 18.82 4.56 15.25
N ASP A 114 19.00 5.65 14.50
CA ASP A 114 18.89 5.65 13.04
C ASP A 114 19.90 4.70 12.39
N MET A 115 19.45 3.99 11.35
CA MET A 115 20.30 3.07 10.58
C MET A 115 20.63 3.67 9.22
N HIS A 116 21.88 3.50 8.78
CA HIS A 116 22.39 4.07 7.53
C HIS A 116 22.96 2.95 6.66
N PHE A 117 22.50 2.87 5.41
CA PHE A 117 22.92 1.85 4.46
C PHE A 117 23.61 2.49 3.25
N SER A 118 24.81 2.00 2.93
CA SER A 118 25.61 2.41 1.78
C SER A 118 25.30 1.61 0.51
N SER A 119 24.57 0.51 0.62
CA SER A 119 24.16 -0.33 -0.52
C SER A 119 22.84 -1.05 -0.23
N TYR A 120 22.16 -1.47 -1.29
CA TYR A 120 20.97 -2.32 -1.16
C TYR A 120 21.30 -3.65 -0.49
N GLN A 121 22.45 -4.27 -0.82
CA GLN A 121 22.84 -5.57 -0.25
C GLN A 121 22.98 -5.50 1.28
N ALA A 122 23.59 -4.43 1.80
CA ALA A 122 23.71 -4.25 3.26
C ALA A 122 22.35 -4.12 3.95
N LEU A 123 21.37 -3.49 3.29
CA LEU A 123 20.00 -3.37 3.79
C LEU A 123 19.26 -4.72 3.74
N GLU A 124 19.39 -5.44 2.63
CA GLU A 124 18.81 -6.77 2.43
C GLU A 124 19.35 -7.77 3.47
N ASP A 125 20.67 -7.78 3.69
CA ASP A 125 21.33 -8.63 4.67
C ASP A 125 20.89 -8.31 6.10
N ALA A 126 20.77 -7.02 6.45
CA ALA A 126 20.28 -6.59 7.77
C ALA A 126 18.81 -6.99 8.01
N TYR A 127 18.00 -7.00 6.95
CA TYR A 127 16.61 -7.47 7.03
C TYR A 127 16.53 -9.00 7.14
N ALA A 128 17.33 -9.73 6.37
CA ALA A 128 17.39 -11.19 6.40
C ALA A 128 17.88 -11.71 7.77
N LYS A 129 18.79 -10.98 8.42
CA LYS A 129 19.28 -11.28 9.78
C LYS A 129 18.33 -10.82 10.89
N GLU A 130 17.18 -10.25 10.55
CA GLU A 130 16.19 -9.69 11.47
C GLU A 130 16.70 -8.53 12.36
N GLU A 131 17.85 -7.94 12.02
CA GLU A 131 18.37 -6.74 12.70
C GLU A 131 17.50 -5.51 12.40
N LEU A 132 16.96 -5.46 11.18
CA LEU A 132 16.01 -4.47 10.72
C LEU A 132 14.56 -4.97 10.81
N HIS A 133 13.76 -4.31 11.65
CA HIS A 133 12.37 -4.70 11.85
C HIS A 133 11.47 -4.22 10.69
N PRO A 134 10.45 -5.00 10.27
CA PRO A 134 9.53 -4.62 9.19
C PRO A 134 8.83 -3.27 9.39
N GLY A 135 8.53 -2.92 10.64
CA GLY A 135 7.91 -1.64 10.98
C GLY A 135 8.82 -0.44 10.69
N ASP A 136 10.12 -0.58 10.97
CA ASP A 136 11.11 0.48 10.74
C ASP A 136 11.37 0.63 9.25
N LEU A 137 11.50 -0.50 8.52
CA LEU A 137 11.60 -0.53 7.07
C LEU A 137 10.43 0.21 6.41
N LYS A 138 9.20 -0.11 6.81
CA LYS A 138 7.99 0.56 6.30
C LYS A 138 7.99 2.05 6.61
N ALA A 139 8.44 2.45 7.80
CA ALA A 139 8.51 3.86 8.19
C ALA A 139 9.51 4.63 7.31
N GLY A 140 10.73 4.12 7.13
CA GLY A 140 11.73 4.74 6.26
C GLY A 140 11.28 4.84 4.81
N VAL A 141 10.67 3.77 4.27
CA VAL A 141 10.11 3.78 2.91
C VAL A 141 8.96 4.78 2.77
N THR A 142 8.12 4.93 3.80
CA THR A 142 7.03 5.93 3.81
C THR A 142 7.58 7.35 3.73
N GLU A 143 8.62 7.66 4.50
CA GLU A 143 9.26 8.98 4.50
C GLU A 143 9.90 9.29 3.14
N ALA A 144 10.68 8.34 2.60
CA ALA A 144 11.32 8.47 1.30
C ALA A 144 10.31 8.69 0.17
N LEU A 145 9.23 7.90 0.14
CA LEU A 145 8.15 8.05 -0.84
C LEU A 145 7.41 9.39 -0.70
N THR A 146 7.15 9.82 0.52
CA THR A 146 6.49 11.11 0.77
C THR A 146 7.35 12.26 0.27
N SER A 147 8.66 12.18 0.47
CA SER A 147 9.64 13.14 -0.04
C SER A 147 9.70 13.13 -1.57
N LEU A 148 9.73 11.94 -2.18
CA LEU A 148 9.78 11.77 -3.63
C LEU A 148 8.52 12.30 -4.34
N LEU A 149 7.33 12.04 -3.80
CA LEU A 149 6.05 12.46 -4.38
C LEU A 149 5.65 13.90 -3.99
N GLY A 150 6.34 14.52 -3.03
CA GLY A 150 6.07 15.90 -2.59
C GLY A 150 6.05 16.91 -3.74
N PRO A 151 7.14 17.00 -4.55
CA PRO A 151 7.20 17.94 -5.67
C PRO A 151 6.11 17.70 -6.72
N ILE A 152 5.76 16.44 -7.01
CA ILE A 152 4.74 16.10 -8.01
C ILE A 152 3.38 16.63 -7.58
N ARG A 153 3.01 16.45 -6.31
CA ARG A 153 1.77 16.98 -5.74
C ARG A 153 1.74 18.51 -5.77
N LYS A 154 2.85 19.18 -5.43
CA LYS A 154 2.96 20.64 -5.54
C LYS A 154 2.71 21.13 -6.97
N VAL A 155 3.23 20.44 -7.99
CA VAL A 155 3.01 20.78 -9.41
C VAL A 155 1.56 20.53 -9.82
N PHE A 156 0.95 19.45 -9.33
CA PHE A 156 -0.46 19.13 -9.57
C PHE A 156 -1.40 20.18 -8.95
N ASP A 157 -1.15 20.56 -7.69
CA ASP A 157 -1.94 21.56 -6.97
C ASP A 157 -1.85 22.96 -7.62
N ALA A 158 -0.70 23.26 -8.25
CA ALA A 158 -0.46 24.52 -8.94
C ALA A 158 -1.06 24.59 -10.36
N SER A 159 -1.49 23.47 -10.95
CA SER A 159 -1.94 23.39 -12.34
C SER A 159 -3.42 23.03 -12.47
N PRO A 160 -4.30 24.02 -12.68
CA PRO A 160 -5.73 23.79 -12.90
C PRO A 160 -6.02 22.94 -14.15
N GLU A 161 -5.21 23.11 -15.20
CA GLU A 161 -5.33 22.33 -16.44
C GLU A 161 -5.12 20.84 -16.18
N TRP A 162 -4.11 20.49 -15.37
CA TRP A 162 -3.86 19.09 -15.02
C TRP A 162 -5.01 18.51 -14.18
N GLN A 163 -5.54 19.27 -13.23
CA GLN A 163 -6.68 18.85 -12.41
C GLN A 163 -7.95 18.61 -13.26
N GLU A 164 -8.18 19.42 -14.28
CA GLU A 164 -9.31 19.22 -15.20
C GLU A 164 -9.11 17.99 -16.08
N ALA A 165 -7.90 17.80 -16.64
CA ALA A 165 -7.56 16.63 -17.43
C ALA A 165 -7.74 15.32 -16.64
N GLU A 166 -7.36 15.30 -15.36
CA GLU A 166 -7.56 14.12 -14.51
C GLU A 166 -9.05 13.83 -14.28
N LYS A 167 -9.87 14.84 -14.01
CA LYS A 167 -11.31 14.67 -13.82
C LYS A 167 -11.99 14.11 -15.08
N LEU A 168 -11.58 14.57 -16.25
CA LEU A 168 -12.09 14.09 -17.53
C LEU A 168 -11.61 12.67 -17.86
N GLY A 169 -10.33 12.36 -17.59
CA GLY A 169 -9.72 11.07 -17.89
C GLY A 169 -10.12 9.95 -16.92
N TYR A 170 -10.36 10.29 -15.64
CA TYR A 170 -10.65 9.35 -14.57
C TYR A 170 -11.89 9.75 -13.76
N PRO A 171 -13.09 9.77 -14.38
CA PRO A 171 -14.33 10.17 -13.70
C PRO A 171 -14.61 9.32 -12.45
N ASN A 172 -14.22 8.04 -12.49
CA ASN A 172 -14.43 7.08 -11.40
C ASN A 172 -13.38 7.12 -10.28
N ALA A 173 -12.25 7.83 -10.45
CA ALA A 173 -11.26 8.00 -9.39
C ALA A 173 -11.73 9.05 -8.37
N SER A 174 -12.37 10.13 -8.84
CA SER A 174 -12.92 11.18 -7.98
C SER A 174 -14.04 10.68 -7.04
N VAL A 175 -14.83 9.68 -7.46
CA VAL A 175 -15.83 9.03 -6.59
C VAL A 175 -15.22 8.06 -5.56
N ALA A 176 -13.98 7.58 -5.77
CA ALA A 176 -13.26 6.83 -4.74
C ALA A 176 -12.68 7.74 -3.63
N ALA A 177 -12.30 8.98 -3.97
CA ALA A 177 -11.88 10.02 -3.01
C ALA A 177 -13.07 10.70 -2.29
N GLY A 178 -14.27 10.66 -2.88
CA GLY A 178 -15.51 11.23 -2.33
C GLY A 178 -16.31 10.32 -1.40
N ALA A 179 -15.83 9.11 -1.09
CA ALA A 179 -16.44 8.29 -0.05
C ALA A 179 -16.00 8.80 1.34
N ALA A 180 -16.58 9.94 1.75
CA ALA A 180 -16.80 10.23 3.16
C ALA A 180 -17.35 8.95 3.83
N PRO A 181 -16.97 8.65 5.09
CA PRO A 181 -17.51 7.50 5.77
C PRO A 181 -19.03 7.67 5.77
N THR A 182 -19.74 6.85 5.00
CA THR A 182 -21.19 6.71 5.16
C THR A 182 -21.39 6.54 6.65
N LYS A 183 -22.06 7.52 7.27
CA LYS A 183 -22.54 7.42 8.65
C LYS A 183 -23.08 6.01 8.77
N LYS A 184 -22.39 5.16 9.54
CA LYS A 184 -23.00 3.93 10.01
C LYS A 184 -24.25 4.41 10.70
N GLU A 185 -25.41 4.03 10.17
CA GLU A 185 -26.65 4.08 10.93
C GLU A 185 -26.34 3.55 12.33
N PRO A 186 -26.84 4.19 13.40
CA PRO A 186 -26.57 3.73 14.75
C PRO A 186 -26.95 2.26 14.81
N LYS A 187 -25.95 1.40 14.97
CA LYS A 187 -26.18 -0.02 15.21
C LYS A 187 -27.06 -0.08 16.45
N ALA A 188 -28.32 -0.46 16.27
CA ALA A 188 -29.18 -0.85 17.36
C ALA A 188 -28.38 -1.80 18.25
N LYS A 189 -28.33 -1.49 19.54
CA LYS A 189 -27.68 -2.33 20.55
C LYS A 189 -28.16 -3.76 20.32
N LYS A 190 -27.25 -4.67 19.94
CA LYS A 190 -27.55 -6.10 19.94
C LYS A 190 -28.07 -6.44 21.34
N PRO A 191 -29.27 -7.03 21.49
CA PRO A 191 -29.69 -7.51 22.79
C PRO A 191 -28.64 -8.53 23.27
N GLN A 192 -28.19 -8.36 24.50
CA GLN A 192 -27.30 -9.31 25.17
C GLN A 192 -27.97 -10.68 25.11
N LYS A 193 -27.41 -11.63 24.36
CA LYS A 193 -27.83 -13.02 24.44
C LYS A 193 -27.44 -13.51 25.84
N SER A 194 -28.44 -13.75 26.68
CA SER A 194 -28.25 -14.48 27.92
C SER A 194 -27.79 -15.90 27.59
N ASN A 195 -26.74 -16.38 28.25
CA ASN A 195 -26.18 -17.72 28.07
C ASN A 195 -27.03 -18.81 28.76
N LYS A 196 -28.36 -18.81 28.58
CA LYS A 196 -29.21 -19.94 28.99
C LYS A 196 -29.77 -20.65 27.75
N PRO A 197 -29.67 -21.98 27.68
CA PRO A 197 -30.30 -22.73 26.59
C PRO A 197 -31.82 -22.52 26.63
N PRO A 198 -32.49 -22.42 25.46
CA PRO A 198 -33.93 -22.18 25.37
C PRO A 198 -34.71 -23.34 26.01
N THR A 199 -35.80 -23.01 26.69
CA THR A 199 -36.67 -24.01 27.34
C THR A 199 -37.44 -24.82 26.29
N GLU A 200 -37.88 -26.03 26.67
CA GLU A 200 -38.62 -26.97 25.80
C GLU A 200 -39.81 -26.30 25.10
N GLU A 201 -40.53 -25.43 25.82
CA GLU A 201 -41.69 -24.69 25.30
C GLU A 201 -41.33 -23.67 24.21
N GLU A 202 -40.17 -23.03 24.30
CA GLU A 202 -39.67 -22.08 23.29
C GLU A 202 -39.25 -22.82 22.01
N LEU A 203 -38.65 -24.01 22.16
CA LEU A 203 -38.28 -24.87 21.04
C LEU A 203 -39.52 -25.44 20.32
N ILE A 204 -40.58 -25.77 21.06
CA ILE A 204 -41.87 -26.21 20.49
C ILE A 204 -42.49 -25.09 19.65
N LYS A 205 -42.48 -23.84 20.13
CA LYS A 205 -42.97 -22.68 19.37
C LYS A 205 -42.17 -22.42 18.11
N LEU A 206 -40.84 -22.47 18.19
CA LEU A 206 -39.96 -22.30 17.03
C LEU A 206 -40.13 -23.41 15.98
N ARG A 207 -40.34 -24.65 16.41
CA ARG A 207 -40.65 -25.77 15.49
C ARG A 207 -42.01 -25.60 14.83
N ALA A 208 -43.03 -25.15 15.56
CA ALA A 208 -44.36 -24.90 15.01
C ALA A 208 -44.35 -23.76 13.97
N GLU A 209 -43.64 -22.67 14.25
CA GLU A 209 -43.49 -21.54 13.33
C GLU A 209 -42.74 -21.93 12.06
N LYS A 210 -41.65 -22.70 12.20
CA LYS A 210 -40.89 -23.21 11.05
C LYS A 210 -41.72 -24.18 10.20
N ASN A 211 -42.53 -25.03 10.81
CA ASN A 211 -43.43 -25.93 10.09
C ASN A 211 -44.53 -25.17 9.35
N GLN A 212 -45.10 -24.12 9.94
CA GLN A 212 -46.05 -23.23 9.26
C GLN A 212 -45.42 -22.55 8.03
N LEU A 213 -44.16 -22.13 8.14
CA LEU A 213 -43.42 -21.55 7.03
C LEU A 213 -43.16 -22.57 5.92
N TYR A 214 -42.91 -23.83 6.28
CA TYR A 214 -42.67 -24.93 5.34
C TYR A 214 -43.93 -25.28 4.54
N LEU A 215 -45.09 -25.36 5.22
CA LEU A 215 -46.40 -25.60 4.61
C LEU A 215 -46.78 -24.47 3.63
N LYS A 216 -46.61 -23.20 4.04
CA LYS A 216 -46.87 -22.04 3.16
C LYS A 216 -46.00 -22.02 1.90
N ARG A 217 -44.83 -22.67 1.94
CA ARG A 217 -43.87 -22.67 0.82
C ARG A 217 -44.14 -23.80 -0.17
N HIS A 218 -44.73 -24.90 0.29
CA HIS A 218 -45.08 -26.06 -0.55
C HIS A 218 -46.50 -25.98 -1.15
N ASP A 219 -47.37 -25.11 -0.65
CA ASP A 219 -48.68 -24.82 -1.28
C ASP A 219 -48.57 -23.97 -2.58
N LEU A 220 -47.37 -23.51 -2.95
CA LEU A 220 -47.15 -22.71 -4.18
C LEU A 220 -46.71 -23.53 -5.40
N ASP A 221 -46.57 -24.87 -5.28
CA ASP A 221 -46.18 -25.77 -6.37
C ASP A 221 -47.37 -26.37 -7.14
N THR A 222 -48.42 -25.57 -7.39
CA THR A 222 -49.41 -25.87 -8.45
C THR A 222 -49.47 -24.70 -9.44
N ILE A 223 -48.45 -24.61 -10.30
CA ILE A 223 -48.50 -23.79 -11.50
C ILE A 223 -48.93 -24.70 -12.66
N PRO A 224 -50.06 -24.43 -13.34
CA PRO A 224 -50.51 -25.24 -14.46
C PRO A 224 -49.56 -25.06 -15.65
N CYS A 225 -48.99 -26.16 -16.13
CA CYS A 225 -48.30 -26.19 -17.41
C CYS A 225 -49.29 -25.86 -18.53
N ILE A 226 -49.07 -24.76 -19.24
CA ILE A 226 -49.60 -24.48 -20.58
C ILE A 226 -48.40 -24.16 -21.46
#